data_AF-A0A7X3L7C5-F1
#
_entry.id   AF-A0A7X3L7C5-F1
#
_cell.length_a   1.000
_cell.length_b   1.000
_cell.length_c   1.000
_cell.angle_alpha   90.00
_cell.angle_beta   90.00
_cell.angle_gamma   90.00
#
_symmetry.space_group_name_H-M   'P 1'
#
loop_
_entity.id
_entity.type
_entity.pdbx_description
1 polymer ?
#
loop_
_entity_poly.entity_id
_entity_poly.type
_entity_poly.pdbx_seq_one_letter_code
_entity_poly.pdbx_strand_id
1 'polypeptide(L)'
;MAAKVEPFWKRKTLAQLDQDEWESLCDGCGLCCLQKLEDEDDGSVYYTRIACKLLDLKTCRCTDYANRRAQVPDCIQLTPAQADQFQWLPPTCAYRLVSEGKDLPLWHHLVCGDPDAVHHERISQSGRMLSENSVAEDDWEEHLIFRAG
;
A
#
# COMPACT_ATOMS: atom_id res chain seq x y z
N MET A 1 -37.40 2.44 2.01
CA MET A 1 -36.26 1.89 1.25
C MET A 1 -35.10 2.85 1.44
N ALA A 2 -34.05 2.45 2.14
CA ALA A 2 -32.87 3.30 2.29
C ALA A 2 -32.25 3.49 0.90
N ALA A 3 -32.09 4.74 0.46
CA ALA A 3 -31.34 5.01 -0.75
C ALA A 3 -29.96 4.35 -0.62
N LYS A 4 -29.57 3.53 -1.59
CA LYS A 4 -28.22 2.99 -1.69
C LYS A 4 -27.30 4.19 -1.94
N VAL A 5 -26.76 4.77 -0.88
CA VAL A 5 -25.79 5.86 -0.99
C VAL A 5 -24.54 5.24 -1.60
N GLU A 6 -24.15 5.72 -2.78
CA GLU A 6 -22.90 5.27 -3.40
C GLU A 6 -21.72 5.62 -2.49
N PRO A 7 -20.74 4.71 -2.35
CA PRO A 7 -19.56 4.98 -1.54
C PRO A 7 -18.76 6.19 -2.02
N PHE A 8 -18.05 6.85 -1.10
CA PHE A 8 -17.35 8.11 -1.40
C PHE A 8 -16.31 7.96 -2.51
N TRP A 9 -15.58 6.83 -2.55
CA TRP A 9 -14.54 6.57 -3.56
C TRP A 9 -15.07 6.38 -4.99
N LYS A 10 -16.38 6.18 -5.15
CA LYS A 10 -17.03 6.12 -6.47
C LYS A 10 -17.60 7.46 -6.92
N ARG A 11 -18.11 8.25 -5.98
CA ARG A 11 -18.87 9.48 -6.28
C ARG A 11 -18.02 10.75 -6.23
N LYS A 12 -16.88 10.73 -5.53
CA LYS A 12 -15.97 11.88 -5.41
C LYS A 12 -14.79 11.72 -6.36
N THR A 13 -14.33 12.81 -6.94
CA THR A 13 -13.02 12.87 -7.60
C THR A 13 -11.90 12.87 -6.55
N LEU A 14 -10.68 12.52 -6.94
CA LEU A 14 -9.52 12.56 -6.04
C LEU A 14 -9.35 13.93 -5.34
N ALA A 15 -9.62 15.03 -6.05
CA ALA A 15 -9.53 16.39 -5.51
C ALA A 15 -10.66 16.75 -4.51
N GLN A 16 -11.72 15.95 -4.45
CA GLN A 16 -12.84 16.13 -3.53
C GLN A 16 -12.71 15.29 -2.26
N LEU A 17 -11.74 14.37 -2.22
CA LEU A 17 -11.45 13.58 -1.03
C LEU A 17 -10.80 14.47 0.02
N ASP A 18 -11.34 14.43 1.24
CA ASP A 18 -10.62 14.96 2.38
C ASP A 18 -9.50 13.99 2.82
N GLN A 19 -8.69 14.42 3.79
CA GLN A 19 -7.56 13.64 4.25
C GLN A 19 -8.00 12.32 4.90
N ASP A 20 -9.11 12.31 5.66
CA ASP A 20 -9.58 11.11 6.34
C ASP A 20 -10.11 10.09 5.34
N GLU A 21 -10.88 10.54 4.34
CA GLU A 21 -11.34 9.70 3.24
C GLU A 21 -10.16 9.12 2.45
N TRP A 22 -9.14 9.93 2.14
CA TRP A 22 -7.93 9.46 1.45
C TRP A 22 -7.17 8.42 2.27
N GLU A 23 -6.85 8.71 3.53
CA GLU A 23 -6.11 7.79 4.39
C GLU A 23 -6.91 6.50 4.65
N SER A 24 -8.24 6.56 4.69
CA SER A 24 -9.11 5.38 4.85
C SER A 24 -9.05 4.40 3.68
N LEU A 25 -8.59 4.83 2.50
CA LEU A 25 -8.35 3.94 1.36
C LEU A 25 -7.25 2.92 1.66
N CYS A 26 -6.34 3.16 2.60
CA CYS A 26 -5.29 2.19 2.90
C CYS A 26 -5.87 0.86 3.42
N ASP A 27 -5.63 -0.21 2.67
CA ASP A 27 -6.07 -1.57 2.97
C ASP A 27 -5.36 -2.15 4.19
N GLY A 28 -4.20 -1.61 4.59
CA GLY A 28 -3.35 -2.18 5.65
C GLY A 28 -2.50 -3.38 5.20
N CYS A 29 -2.20 -3.50 3.90
CA CYS A 29 -1.47 -4.67 3.37
C CYS A 29 0.04 -4.68 3.70
N GLY A 30 0.63 -3.52 4.03
CA GLY A 30 2.06 -3.36 4.34
C GLY A 30 2.98 -3.25 3.11
N LEU A 31 2.46 -3.43 1.88
CA LEU A 31 3.28 -3.48 0.66
C LEU A 31 4.00 -2.16 0.36
N CYS A 32 3.38 -1.00 0.66
CA CYS A 32 4.04 0.30 0.47
C CYS A 32 5.29 0.46 1.37
N CYS A 33 5.33 -0.23 2.51
CA CYS A 33 6.45 -0.21 3.46
C CYS A 33 7.54 -1.25 3.15
N LEU A 34 7.42 -2.01 2.07
CA LEU A 34 8.46 -2.93 1.63
C LEU A 34 9.52 -2.22 0.80
N GLN A 35 10.75 -2.70 0.86
CA GLN A 35 11.82 -2.23 0.01
C GLN A 35 11.56 -2.62 -1.44
N LYS A 36 11.85 -1.69 -2.34
CA LYS A 36 11.58 -1.76 -3.77
C LYS A 36 12.89 -1.58 -4.51
N LEU A 37 13.13 -2.44 -5.48
CA LEU A 37 14.27 -2.33 -6.39
C LEU A 37 13.76 -1.87 -7.74
N GLU A 38 14.42 -0.89 -8.34
CA GLU A 38 14.08 -0.36 -9.66
C GLU A 38 15.12 -0.83 -10.66
N ASP A 39 14.66 -1.32 -11.81
CA ASP A 39 15.52 -1.70 -12.93
C ASP A 39 16.00 -0.45 -13.65
N GLU A 40 17.32 -0.29 -13.79
CA GLU A 40 17.93 0.89 -14.39
C GLU A 40 17.67 0.99 -15.91
N ASP A 41 17.38 -0.13 -16.59
CA ASP A 41 17.20 -0.17 -18.04
C ASP A 41 15.77 0.18 -18.46
N ASP A 42 14.76 -0.30 -17.72
CA ASP A 42 13.35 -0.15 -18.10
C ASP A 42 12.43 0.51 -17.04
N GLY A 43 12.95 0.85 -15.86
CA GLY A 43 12.21 1.48 -14.77
C GLY A 43 11.22 0.55 -14.05
N SER A 44 11.33 -0.77 -14.26
CA SER A 44 10.47 -1.73 -13.60
C SER A 44 10.70 -1.77 -12.09
N VAL A 45 9.62 -1.74 -11.33
CA VAL A 45 9.68 -1.82 -9.87
C VAL A 45 9.46 -3.25 -9.41
N TYR A 46 10.43 -3.81 -8.69
CA TYR A 46 10.36 -5.11 -8.05
C TYR A 46 10.14 -4.95 -6.55
N TYR A 47 9.15 -5.65 -6.03
CA TYR A 47 8.89 -5.69 -4.59
C TYR A 47 9.74 -6.78 -3.96
N THR A 48 10.34 -6.48 -2.82
CA THR A 48 10.96 -7.47 -1.94
C THR A 48 10.02 -7.84 -0.79
N ARG A 49 10.35 -8.88 -0.02
CA ARG A 49 9.74 -9.12 1.31
C ARG A 49 10.46 -8.40 2.46
N ILE A 50 11.41 -7.51 2.15
CA ILE A 50 12.15 -6.73 3.15
C ILE A 50 11.32 -5.53 3.55
N ALA A 51 11.08 -5.36 4.83
CA ALA A 51 10.21 -4.34 5.40
C ALA A 51 11.01 -3.23 6.07
N CYS A 52 10.52 -2.02 5.88
CA CYS A 52 10.92 -0.83 6.63
C CYS A 52 11.04 -1.12 8.13
N LYS A 53 12.07 -0.58 8.79
CA LYS A 53 12.29 -0.74 10.24
C LYS A 53 11.13 -0.29 11.12
N LEU A 54 10.21 0.55 10.61
CA LEU A 54 9.03 1.02 11.32
C LEU A 54 7.77 0.20 11.04
N LEU A 55 7.82 -0.85 10.22
CA LEU A 55 6.67 -1.69 9.96
C LEU A 55 6.56 -2.79 11.01
N ASP A 56 5.42 -2.88 11.69
CA ASP A 56 5.10 -4.07 12.48
C ASP A 56 4.79 -5.24 11.53
N LEU A 57 5.63 -6.27 11.57
CA LEU A 57 5.59 -7.39 10.63
C LEU A 57 4.35 -8.29 10.79
N LYS A 58 3.58 -8.14 11.87
CA LYS A 58 2.35 -8.91 12.14
C LYS A 58 1.11 -8.10 11.77
N THR A 59 1.06 -6.84 12.15
CA THR A 59 -0.12 -5.99 11.92
C THR A 59 -0.08 -5.25 10.58
N CYS A 60 1.08 -5.22 9.90
CA CYS A 60 1.33 -4.42 8.70
C CYS A 60 1.03 -2.93 8.88
N ARG A 61 1.12 -2.42 10.12
CA ARG A 61 0.96 -1.00 10.43
C ARG A 61 2.31 -0.38 10.77
N CYS A 62 2.50 0.86 10.36
CA CYS A 62 3.66 1.64 10.74
C CYS A 62 3.54 1.98 12.24
N THR A 63 4.60 1.72 13.00
CA THR A 63 4.64 1.97 14.45
C THR A 63 4.74 3.45 14.80
N ASP A 64 5.12 4.30 13.84
CA ASP A 64 5.21 5.75 14.00
C ASP A 64 4.78 6.49 12.72
N TYR A 65 3.54 6.24 12.27
CA TYR A 65 3.05 6.79 11.01
C TYR A 65 3.15 8.32 10.96
N ALA A 66 2.86 9.03 12.06
CA ALA A 66 2.87 10.48 12.11
C ALA A 66 4.26 11.09 11.90
N ASN A 67 5.32 10.46 12.43
CA ASN A 67 6.69 10.99 12.34
C ASN A 67 7.60 10.17 11.41
N ARG A 68 7.05 9.23 10.63
CA ARG A 68 7.81 8.27 9.81
C ARG A 68 8.88 8.89 8.93
N ARG A 69 8.62 10.06 8.32
CA ARG A 69 9.57 10.74 7.43
C ARG A 69 10.77 11.36 8.16
N ALA A 70 10.66 11.62 9.46
CA ALA A 70 11.79 12.06 10.28
C ALA A 70 12.76 10.90 10.58
N GLN A 71 12.26 9.66 10.60
CA GLN A 71 13.02 8.45 10.91
C GLN A 71 13.47 7.67 9.66
N VAL A 72 12.69 7.78 8.58
CA VAL A 72 12.87 7.11 7.29
C VAL A 72 12.65 8.18 6.20
N PRO A 73 13.71 8.91 5.80
CA PRO A 73 13.60 10.00 4.83
C PRO A 73 12.95 9.59 3.50
N ASP A 74 13.19 8.35 3.08
CA ASP A 74 12.68 7.78 1.82
C ASP A 74 11.26 7.20 1.95
N CYS A 75 10.60 7.38 3.10
CA CYS A 75 9.24 6.90 3.30
C CYS A 75 8.27 7.61 2.34
N ILE A 76 7.66 6.82 1.46
CA ILE A 76 6.73 7.32 0.45
C ILE A 76 5.45 7.82 1.12
N GLN A 77 5.06 9.04 0.77
CA GLN A 77 3.75 9.60 1.08
C GLN A 77 2.91 9.59 -0.18
N LEU A 78 1.88 8.75 -0.21
CA LEU A 78 0.94 8.71 -1.34
C LEU A 78 -0.03 9.89 -1.20
N THR A 79 -0.03 10.77 -2.19
CA THR A 79 -0.94 11.91 -2.24
C THR A 79 -1.82 11.86 -3.48
N PRO A 80 -3.05 12.41 -3.45
CA PRO A 80 -3.91 12.48 -4.63
C PRO A 80 -3.25 13.14 -5.84
N ALA A 81 -2.33 14.09 -5.62
CA ALA A 81 -1.62 14.82 -6.67
C ALA A 81 -0.60 13.95 -7.44
N GLN A 82 -0.19 12.80 -6.88
CA GLN A 82 0.76 11.86 -7.49
C GLN A 82 0.07 10.66 -8.14
N ALA A 83 -1.25 10.67 -8.22
CA ALA A 83 -2.06 9.55 -8.69
C ALA A 83 -1.64 9.00 -10.05
N ASP A 84 -1.24 9.88 -10.98
CA ASP A 84 -0.78 9.48 -12.32
C ASP A 84 0.49 8.61 -12.29
N GLN A 85 1.23 8.61 -11.18
CA GLN A 85 2.49 7.88 -10.98
C GLN A 85 2.27 6.53 -10.29
N PHE A 86 1.04 6.15 -9.94
CA PHE A 86 0.76 4.97 -9.12
C PHE A 86 0.90 3.62 -9.84
N GLN A 87 1.45 3.60 -11.05
CA GLN A 87 1.63 2.37 -11.84
C GLN A 87 2.57 1.35 -11.16
N TRP A 88 3.50 1.81 -10.33
CA TRP A 88 4.38 0.97 -9.52
C TRP A 88 3.71 0.40 -8.25
N LEU A 89 2.49 0.84 -7.90
CA LEU A 89 1.73 0.24 -6.82
C LEU A 89 1.14 -1.11 -7.27
N PRO A 90 0.92 -2.05 -6.33
CA PRO A 90 0.27 -3.32 -6.66
C PRO A 90 -1.06 -3.08 -7.37
N PRO A 91 -1.47 -3.94 -8.32
CA PRO A 91 -2.69 -3.75 -9.10
C PRO A 91 -3.97 -3.78 -8.25
N THR A 92 -3.89 -4.27 -7.01
CA THR A 92 -4.97 -4.30 -6.03
C THR A 92 -4.92 -3.15 -5.02
N CYS A 93 -3.92 -2.26 -5.07
CA CYS A 93 -3.80 -1.14 -4.14
C CYS A 93 -4.99 -0.18 -4.31
N ALA A 94 -5.72 0.09 -3.22
CA ALA A 94 -6.88 0.98 -3.28
C ALA A 94 -6.57 2.37 -3.83
N TYR A 95 -5.41 2.96 -3.49
CA TYR A 95 -4.99 4.25 -4.04
C TYR A 95 -4.90 4.23 -5.58
N ARG A 96 -4.30 3.18 -6.14
CA ARG A 96 -4.19 2.98 -7.60
C ARG A 96 -5.56 2.73 -8.22
N LEU A 97 -6.35 1.83 -7.63
CA LEU A 97 -7.68 1.49 -8.14
C LEU A 97 -8.59 2.72 -8.20
N VAL A 98 -8.67 3.49 -7.11
CA VAL A 98 -9.51 4.68 -7.03
C VAL A 98 -9.00 5.76 -7.98
N SER A 99 -7.69 5.94 -8.14
CA SER A 99 -7.16 6.87 -9.15
C SER A 99 -7.51 6.49 -10.58
N GLU A 100 -7.61 5.19 -10.87
CA GLU A 100 -8.01 4.66 -12.17
C GLU A 100 -9.55 4.61 -12.34
N GLY A 101 -10.32 5.11 -11.37
CA GLY A 101 -11.79 5.06 -11.39
C GLY A 101 -12.37 3.64 -11.22
N LYS A 102 -11.56 2.70 -10.73
CA LYS A 102 -11.97 1.32 -10.45
C LYS A 102 -12.55 1.18 -9.05
N ASP A 103 -13.32 0.13 -8.86
CA ASP A 103 -13.89 -0.21 -7.56
C ASP A 103 -12.87 -0.91 -6.65
N LEU A 104 -13.13 -0.87 -5.34
CA LEU A 104 -12.36 -1.60 -4.35
C LEU A 104 -12.70 -3.10 -4.37
N PRO A 105 -11.74 -3.98 -4.09
CA PRO A 105 -12.00 -5.41 -4.01
C PRO A 105 -13.00 -5.77 -2.90
N LEU A 106 -13.69 -6.91 -3.04
CA LEU A 106 -14.71 -7.34 -2.06
C LEU A 106 -14.16 -7.56 -0.65
N TRP A 107 -12.88 -7.86 -0.52
CA TRP A 107 -12.19 -8.05 0.77
C TRP A 107 -11.71 -6.74 1.39
N HIS A 108 -11.79 -5.61 0.68
CA HIS A 108 -11.36 -4.33 1.22
C HIS A 108 -12.28 -3.92 2.39
N HIS A 109 -11.71 -3.40 3.48
CA HIS A 109 -12.44 -3.11 4.71
C HIS A 109 -13.60 -2.10 4.52
N LEU A 110 -13.42 -1.11 3.64
CA LEU A 110 -14.51 -0.19 3.26
C LEU A 110 -15.69 -0.88 2.54
N VAL A 111 -15.49 -2.09 2.00
CA VAL A 111 -16.50 -2.89 1.30
C VAL A 111 -17.10 -3.96 2.22
N CYS A 112 -16.27 -4.77 2.90
CA CYS A 112 -16.72 -5.88 3.74
C CYS A 112 -16.94 -5.52 5.20
N GLY A 113 -16.40 -4.40 5.68
CA GLY A 113 -16.44 -3.97 7.08
C GLY A 113 -15.39 -4.65 7.98
N ASP A 114 -14.55 -5.53 7.45
CA ASP A 114 -13.52 -6.27 8.19
C ASP A 114 -12.10 -5.74 7.84
N PRO A 115 -11.40 -5.07 8.77
CA PRO A 115 -10.03 -4.61 8.55
C PRO A 115 -9.01 -5.75 8.43
N ASP A 116 -9.30 -6.94 8.96
CA ASP A 116 -8.39 -8.09 8.92
C ASP A 116 -8.55 -8.94 7.65
N ALA A 117 -9.58 -8.67 6.83
CA ALA A 117 -9.83 -9.41 5.59
C ALA A 117 -8.63 -9.37 4.61
N VAL A 118 -7.88 -8.26 4.55
CA VAL A 118 -6.64 -8.16 3.76
C VAL A 118 -5.57 -9.18 4.17
N HIS A 119 -5.57 -9.57 5.45
CA HIS A 119 -4.66 -10.56 6.02
C HIS A 119 -5.19 -11.97 5.77
N HIS A 120 -6.48 -12.21 6.04
CA HIS A 120 -7.13 -13.51 5.84
C HIS A 120 -7.08 -13.97 4.38
N GLU A 121 -7.31 -13.05 3.43
CA GLU A 121 -7.24 -13.28 1.99
C GLU A 121 -5.80 -13.34 1.44
N ARG A 122 -4.79 -13.25 2.33
CA ARG A 122 -3.36 -13.34 2.02
C ARG A 122 -2.84 -12.27 1.05
N ILE A 123 -3.57 -11.16 0.91
CA ILE A 123 -3.17 -9.99 0.11
C ILE A 123 -2.01 -9.26 0.78
N SER A 124 -2.06 -9.11 2.12
CA SER A 124 -0.96 -8.54 2.90
C SER A 124 0.24 -9.48 3.01
N GLN A 125 1.42 -8.95 3.34
CA GLN A 125 2.61 -9.75 3.64
C GLN A 125 2.79 -10.07 5.13
N SER A 126 1.73 -9.94 5.95
CA SER A 126 1.77 -10.22 7.39
C SER A 126 2.42 -11.58 7.70
N GLY A 127 3.37 -11.58 8.64
CA GLY A 127 4.12 -12.76 9.08
C GLY A 127 5.11 -13.34 8.05
N ARG A 128 5.22 -12.74 6.86
CA ARG A 128 6.05 -13.24 5.75
C ARG A 128 7.19 -12.29 5.38
N MET A 129 7.32 -11.17 6.08
CA MET A 129 8.34 -10.14 5.85
C MET A 129 9.60 -10.39 6.68
N LEU A 130 10.72 -9.78 6.28
CA LEU A 130 11.95 -9.67 7.06
C LEU A 130 12.21 -8.18 7.35
N SER A 131 12.82 -7.84 8.48
CA SER A 131 13.20 -6.44 8.72
C SER A 131 14.41 -6.08 7.84
N GLU A 132 14.45 -4.86 7.32
CA GLU A 132 15.63 -4.33 6.62
C GLU A 132 16.91 -4.40 7.46
N ASN A 133 16.81 -4.34 8.79
CA ASN A 133 17.98 -4.47 9.68
C ASN A 133 18.47 -5.93 9.82
N SER A 134 17.77 -6.91 9.25
CA SER A 134 18.09 -8.34 9.36
C SER A 134 18.70 -8.94 8.09
N VAL A 135 18.77 -8.17 6.99
CA VAL A 135 19.28 -8.61 5.69
C VAL A 135 20.13 -7.47 5.11
N ALA A 136 21.34 -7.78 4.65
CA ALA A 136 22.19 -6.79 4.00
C ALA A 136 21.55 -6.29 2.70
N GLU A 137 21.73 -5.01 2.37
CA GLU A 137 21.13 -4.40 1.15
C GLU A 137 21.55 -5.13 -0.13
N ASP A 138 22.82 -5.55 -0.21
CA ASP A 138 23.36 -6.33 -1.33
C ASP A 138 22.63 -7.68 -1.55
N ASP A 139 21.95 -8.21 -0.53
CA ASP A 139 21.22 -9.47 -0.58
C ASP A 139 19.70 -9.28 -0.87
N TRP A 140 19.21 -8.04 -1.02
CA TRP A 140 17.77 -7.78 -1.18
C TRP A 140 17.17 -8.38 -2.47
N GLU A 141 17.97 -8.54 -3.52
CA GLU A 141 17.56 -9.18 -4.78
C GLU A 141 17.17 -10.66 -4.60
N GLU A 142 17.70 -11.34 -3.58
CA GLU A 142 17.34 -12.73 -3.27
C GLU A 142 15.95 -12.83 -2.60
N HIS A 143 15.36 -11.69 -2.25
CA HIS A 143 14.11 -11.57 -1.50
C HIS A 143 12.96 -10.97 -2.31
N LEU A 144 13.06 -10.97 -3.64
CA LEU A 144 11.99 -10.54 -4.54
C LEU A 144 10.71 -11.37 -4.36
N ILE A 145 9.56 -10.70 -4.42
CA ILE A 145 8.23 -11.32 -4.32
C ILE A 145 7.41 -11.20 -5.61
N PHE A 146 7.43 -10.05 -6.28
CA PHE A 146 6.79 -9.84 -7.57
C PHE A 146 7.29 -8.54 -8.24
N ARG A 147 7.10 -8.44 -9.55
CA ARG A 147 7.29 -7.20 -10.34
C ARG A 147 5.97 -6.44 -10.40
N ALA A 148 5.99 -5.15 -10.10
CA ALA A 148 4.85 -4.27 -10.27
C ALA A 148 4.71 -3.83 -11.74
N GLY A 149 3.46 -3.69 -12.18
CA GLY A 149 3.08 -3.41 -13.57
C GLY A 149 1.68 -3.90 -13.85
#